data_AF-A0A2T0RGD4-F1
#
_entry.id   AF-A0A2T0RGD4-F1
#
_cell.length_a   1.000
_cell.length_b   1.000
_cell.length_c   1.000
_cell.angle_alpha   90.00
_cell.angle_beta   90.00
_cell.angle_gamma   90.00
#
_symmetry.space_group_name_H-M   'P 1'
#
loop_
_entity.id
_entity.type
_entity.pdbx_description
1 polymer ?
#
loop_
_entity_poly.entity_id
_entity_poly.type
_entity_poly.pdbx_seq_one_letter_code
_entity_poly.pdbx_strand_id
1 'polypeptide(L)' 'MVRQMADEGVPIKWIVRATGLSCGLVRRIVRGEREDVFRLRQSSLTPCLSRLEREWAGGCRSGAEL' A
#
# COMPACT_ATOMS: atom_id res chain seq x y z
N MET A 1 -2.70 11.73 0.98
CA MET A 1 -3.97 11.88 1.73
C MET A 1 -3.73 12.32 3.17
N VAL A 2 -3.23 11.46 4.06
CA VAL A 2 -2.92 11.85 5.46
C VAL A 2 -1.82 12.91 5.51
N ARG A 3 -0.76 12.74 4.70
CA ARG A 3 0.37 13.68 4.64
C ARG A 3 -0.10 15.06 4.20
N GLN A 4 -0.84 15.10 3.09
CA GLN A 4 -1.46 16.32 2.57
C GLN A 4 -2.35 17.03 3.62
N MET A 5 -3.25 16.31 4.28
CA MET A 5 -4.10 16.90 5.33
C MET A 5 -3.27 17.46 6.50
N ALA A 6 -2.17 16.79 6.85
CA ALA A 6 -1.26 17.28 7.89
C ALA A 6 -0.51 18.54 7.44
N ASP A 7 -0.07 18.60 6.18
CA ASP A 7 0.59 19.76 5.58
C ASP A 7 -0.38 20.97 5.47
N GLU A 8 -1.66 20.70 5.27
CA GLU A 8 -2.76 21.68 5.33
C GLU A 8 -3.13 22.10 6.77
N GLY A 9 -2.46 21.56 7.79
CA GLY A 9 -2.69 21.90 9.20
C GLY A 9 -3.93 21.26 9.82
N VAL A 10 -4.54 20.26 9.18
CA VAL A 10 -5.71 19.57 9.72
C VAL A 10 -5.33 18.86 11.04
N PRO A 11 -6.08 19.06 12.14
CA PRO A 11 -5.75 18.40 13.41
C PRO A 11 -5.83 16.88 13.31
N ILE A 12 -4.90 16.16 13.96
CA ILE A 12 -4.81 14.69 13.92
C ILE A 12 -6.15 13.99 14.18
N LYS A 13 -6.97 14.49 15.12
CA LYS A 13 -8.30 13.90 15.41
C LYS A 13 -9.24 13.92 14.21
N TRP A 14 -9.17 14.96 13.39
CA TRP A 14 -10.00 15.11 12.19
C TRP A 14 -9.50 14.19 11.09
N ILE A 15 -8.18 14.08 10.92
CA ILE A 15 -7.57 13.13 9.98
C ILE A 15 -7.96 11.70 10.32
N VAL A 16 -7.89 11.30 11.60
CA VAL A 16 -8.33 9.97 12.06
C VAL A 16 -9.80 9.73 11.71
N ARG A 17 -10.68 10.70 11.95
CA ARG A 17 -12.12 10.56 11.67
C ARG A 17 -12.42 10.51 10.17
N ALA A 18 -11.69 11.27 9.34
CA ALA A 18 -11.88 11.32 7.90
C ALA A 18 -11.35 10.05 7.20
N THR A 19 -10.27 9.46 7.72
CA THR A 19 -9.57 8.36 7.05
C THR A 19 -9.89 6.97 7.63
N GLY A 20 -10.47 6.90 8.83
CA GLY A 20 -10.70 5.64 9.54
C GLY A 20 -9.42 4.94 10.02
N LEU A 21 -8.26 5.57 9.84
CA LEU A 21 -6.96 5.00 10.22
C LEU A 21 -6.73 5.14 11.73
N SER A 22 -5.94 4.23 12.30
CA SER A 22 -5.59 4.32 13.71
C SER A 22 -4.77 5.59 14.01
N CYS A 23 -4.97 6.17 15.19
CA CYS A 23 -4.24 7.36 15.62
C CYS A 23 -2.72 7.16 15.61
N GLY A 24 -2.26 5.96 15.99
CA GLY A 24 -0.85 5.59 15.91
C GLY A 24 -0.33 5.61 14.47
N LEU A 25 -1.09 5.08 13.51
CA LEU A 25 -0.71 5.10 12.09
C LEU A 25 -0.62 6.54 11.56
N VAL A 26 -1.61 7.38 11.85
CA VAL A 26 -1.59 8.79 11.45
C VAL A 26 -0.36 9.52 12.01
N ARG A 27 -0.02 9.32 13.29
CA ARG A 27 1.18 9.94 13.89
C ARG A 27 2.48 9.51 13.21
N ARG A 28 2.64 8.22 12.90
CA ARG A 28 3.83 7.73 12.18
C ARG A 28 3.97 8.40 10.81
N ILE A 29 2.84 8.57 10.11
CA ILE A 29 2.83 9.26 8.82
C ILE A 29 3.23 10.74 8.96
N VAL A 30 2.61 11.46 9.91
CA VAL A 30 2.90 12.89 10.15
C VAL A 30 4.38 13.10 10.50
N ARG A 31 4.96 12.21 11.30
CA ARG A 31 6.38 12.24 11.66
C ARG A 31 7.34 11.82 10.53
N GLY A 32 6.82 11.32 9.41
CA GLY A 32 7.64 10.82 8.30
C GLY A 32 8.24 9.42 8.56
N GLU A 33 7.82 8.74 9.62
CA GLU A 33 8.22 7.36 9.93
C GLU A 33 7.56 6.36 8.98
N ARG A 34 6.50 6.77 8.25
CA ARG A 34 5.78 5.94 7.29
C ARG A 34 5.16 6.80 6.19
N GLU A 35 5.12 6.28 4.97
CA GLU A 35 4.36 6.89 3.88
C GLU A 35 2.85 6.62 4.04
N ASP A 36 2.01 7.60 3.69
CA ASP A 36 0.55 7.42 3.63
C ASP A 36 0.09 6.74 2.35
N VAL A 37 0.94 6.76 1.32
CA VAL A 37 0.81 5.92 0.14
C VAL A 37 1.42 4.56 0.46
N PHE A 38 0.60 3.52 0.45
CA PHE A 38 1.12 2.15 0.36
C PHE A 38 1.78 1.99 -1.01
N ARG A 39 3.08 2.23 -1.06
CA ARG A 39 3.88 1.79 -2.20
C ARG A 39 3.90 0.27 -2.15
N LEU A 40 3.31 -0.37 -3.16
CA LEU A 40 3.57 -1.77 -3.41
C LEU A 40 5.10 -1.90 -3.52
N ARG A 41 5.71 -2.64 -2.60
CA ARG A 41 7.11 -3.07 -2.78
C ARG A 41 7.15 -3.75 -4.15
N GLN A 42 8.08 -3.37 -5.02
CA GLN A 42 8.29 -4.12 -6.25
C GLN A 42 8.50 -5.58 -5.86
N SER A 43 7.57 -6.43 -6.29
CA SER A 43 7.63 -7.84 -5.98
C SER A 43 8.82 -8.41 -6.73
N SER A 44 9.57 -9.33 -6.13
CA SER A 44 10.54 -10.14 -6.89
C SER A 44 9.85 -10.91 -8.04
N LEU A 45 8.52 -11.02 -8.01
CA LEU A 45 7.72 -11.60 -9.09
C LEU A 45 7.33 -10.59 -10.17
N THR A 46 7.53 -9.28 -9.99
CA THR A 46 7.20 -8.27 -11.00
C THR A 46 7.85 -8.53 -12.36
N PRO A 47 9.12 -8.98 -12.46
CA PRO A 47 9.72 -9.36 -13.75
C PRO A 47 9.07 -10.59 -14.41
N CYS A 48 8.49 -11.49 -13.61
CA CYS A 48 7.91 -12.76 -14.09
C CYS A 48 6.39 -12.68 -14.29
N LEU A 49 5.77 -11.56 -13.95
CA LEU A 49 4.31 -11.44 -13.81
C LEU A 49 3.58 -11.77 -15.11
N SER A 50 4.07 -11.26 -16.25
CA SER A 50 3.50 -11.54 -17.58
C SER A 50 3.64 -13.00 -18.01
N ARG A 51 4.66 -13.72 -17.52
CA ARG A 51 4.78 -15.18 -17.74
C ARG A 51 3.74 -15.92 -16.90
N LEU A 52 3.65 -15.58 -15.61
CA LEU A 52 2.70 -16.20 -14.68
C LEU A 52 1.25 -16.02 -15.13
N GLU A 53 0.90 -14.84 -15.69
CA GLU A 53 -0.43 -14.58 -16.25
C GLU A 53 -0.76 -15.49 -17.45
N ARG A 54 0.22 -15.74 -18.33
CA ARG A 54 0.02 -16.66 -19.47
C ARG A 54 -0.18 -18.09 -19.01
N GLU A 55 0.63 -18.55 -18.07
CA GLU A 55 0.52 -19.91 -17.52
C GLU A 55 -0.81 -20.12 -16.78
N TRP A 56 -1.22 -19.12 -16.00
CA TRP A 56 -2.53 -19.10 -15.34
C TRP A 56 -3.69 -19.19 -16.34
N ALA A 57 -3.65 -18.39 -17.40
CA ALA A 57 -4.64 -18.43 -18.48
C ALA A 57 -4.61 -19.77 -19.24
N GLY A 58 -3.43 -20.39 -19.37
CA GLY A 58 -3.22 -21.72 -19.92
C GLY A 58 -3.69 -22.88 -19.04
N GLY A 59 -4.16 -22.60 -17.81
CA GLY A 59 -4.70 -23.60 -16.89
C GLY A 59 -3.73 -24.08 -15.81
N CYS A 60 -2.48 -23.63 -15.83
CA CYS A 60 -1.48 -23.91 -14.80
C CYS A 60 -1.73 -23.03 -13.57
N ARG A 61 -2.37 -23.60 -12.54
CA ARG A 61 -2.83 -22.87 -11.34
C ARG A 61 -2.02 -23.22 -10.08
N SER A 62 -1.08 -24.16 -10.19
CA SER A 62 -0.20 -24.54 -9.09
C SER A 62 1.21 -23.99 -9.32
N GLY A 63 1.79 -23.35 -8.31
CA GLY A 63 3.17 -22.87 -8.38
C GLY A 63 4.21 -24.00 -8.45
N ALA A 64 3.83 -25.24 -8.14
CA ALA A 64 4.70 -26.41 -8.27
C ALA A 64 4.79 -26.94 -9.71
N GLU A 65 3.91 -26.47 -10.60
CA GLU A 65 3.89 -26.82 -12.02
C GLU A 65 4.70 -25.82 -12.88
N LEU A 66 5.37 -24.84 -12.24
CA LEU A 66 6.14 -23.73 -12.83
C LEU A 66 7.62 -23.76 -12.43
#